data_AF-A0AA88RGJ3-F1
#
_entry.id   AF-A0AA88RGJ3-F1
#
_cell.length_a   1.000
_cell.length_b   1.000
_cell.length_c   1.000
_cell.angle_alpha   90.00
_cell.angle_beta   90.00
_cell.angle_gamma   90.00
#
_symmetry.space_group_name_H-M   'P 1'
#
loop_
_entity.id
_entity.type
_entity.pdbx_description
1 polymer ?
#
loop_
_entity_poly.entity_id
_entity_poly.type
_entity_poly.pdbx_seq_one_letter_code
_entity_poly.pdbx_strand_id
1 'polypeptide(L)'
;MIAPKSSVNKGPLVRREGNISLTTDEGKQACNFAKGKWVTDDSWPLYSGFGCKKWLSGMWACRLTQRIDFVYEKLRWLPKDCAMESFTRSKFLTRMQNKTLAFVGDSLGRQQFQSLMCMITGGEERPDVVDVGRDYGLVKARGAVRPDGWAYLFPSTNTTVLYYWSASLCDLEPLDAANPATDYAMHLDRPPAFLSRFLHKFDVLVLNTGHHWNRGKLRANRWVIHVGGVPNTNRKIAEIAGAKNFTIYSIVNWVNSQLPKHPGLKAFYRSISPRHFFNGDWDTGGTCDNTTPLSGGKEVLEDESSDPLAAGAVKGTRVKLLDVTALSQLRDEGHISRYSIKASPGMQDCLHWCLPGVPDAWNDILFAQL
;
A
#
# COMPACT_ATOMS: atom_id res chain seq x y z
N MET A 1 -71.67 58.58 -5.04
CA MET A 1 -72.04 58.85 -3.63
C MET A 1 -71.85 57.54 -2.90
N ILE A 2 -71.02 57.37 -1.87
CA ILE A 2 -70.94 58.07 -0.58
C ILE A 2 -69.51 57.84 -0.03
N ALA A 3 -68.97 58.85 0.66
CA ALA A 3 -67.77 58.76 1.50
C ALA A 3 -68.17 59.02 2.98
N PRO A 4 -67.26 59.00 3.98
CA PRO A 4 -66.88 57.83 4.77
C PRO A 4 -66.93 58.11 6.30
N LYS A 5 -66.58 57.13 7.16
CA LYS A 5 -66.01 57.43 8.50
C LYS A 5 -64.95 56.41 8.98
N SER A 6 -63.73 56.94 9.08
CA SER A 6 -62.58 56.74 9.99
C SER A 6 -62.42 55.48 10.88
N SER A 7 -61.20 54.95 10.89
CA SER A 7 -60.53 54.46 12.11
C SER A 7 -59.00 54.64 12.00
N VAL A 8 -58.37 54.91 13.15
CA VAL A 8 -57.04 55.52 13.34
C VAL A 8 -56.07 54.54 14.04
N ASN A 9 -54.79 54.64 13.64
CA ASN A 9 -53.51 54.24 14.27
C ASN A 9 -53.37 52.96 15.11
N LYS A 10 -52.40 52.12 14.70
CA LYS A 10 -51.53 51.34 15.60
C LYS A 10 -50.07 51.40 15.12
N GLY A 11 -49.18 51.84 16.01
CA GLY A 11 -47.73 51.82 15.83
C GLY A 11 -47.13 50.40 15.84
N PRO A 12 -45.84 50.24 15.51
CA PRO A 12 -45.27 48.93 15.24
C PRO A 12 -44.83 48.22 16.52
N LEU A 13 -45.34 47.00 16.73
CA LEU A 13 -44.91 46.05 17.74
C LEU A 13 -44.09 44.93 17.07
N VAL A 14 -42.79 44.92 17.40
CA VAL A 14 -41.82 43.82 17.44
C VAL A 14 -42.25 42.51 16.78
N ARG A 15 -41.62 42.14 15.66
CA ARG A 15 -41.62 40.77 15.13
C ARG A 15 -40.23 40.16 15.26
N ARG A 16 -40.25 38.98 15.90
CA ARG A 16 -39.14 38.05 16.19
C ARG A 16 -38.17 37.90 15.02
N GLU A 17 -36.89 37.97 15.36
CA GLU A 17 -35.77 37.48 14.56
C GLU A 17 -36.02 36.03 14.16
N GLY A 18 -36.12 35.80 12.85
CA GLY A 18 -36.01 34.47 12.29
C GLY A 18 -34.53 34.08 12.29
N ASN A 19 -34.19 33.05 13.07
CA ASN A 19 -32.92 32.36 12.95
C ASN A 19 -32.75 31.88 11.51
N ILE A 20 -31.90 32.56 10.75
CA ILE A 20 -31.32 32.03 9.53
C ILE A 20 -30.41 30.90 10.01
N SER A 21 -30.90 29.66 9.92
CA SER A 21 -30.06 28.48 10.05
C SER A 21 -29.07 28.52 8.88
N LEU A 22 -27.91 29.11 9.13
CA LEU A 22 -26.70 28.80 8.39
C LEU A 22 -26.50 27.30 8.59
N THR A 23 -26.98 26.51 7.64
CA THR A 23 -26.53 25.12 7.49
C THR A 23 -25.07 25.21 7.15
N THR A 24 -24.22 25.24 8.18
CA THR A 24 -22.85 24.79 8.08
C THR A 24 -22.94 23.38 7.51
N ASP A 25 -22.51 23.23 6.26
CA ASP A 25 -22.17 21.95 5.69
C ASP A 25 -21.09 21.38 6.63
N GLU A 26 -21.52 20.61 7.63
CA GLU A 26 -20.64 19.82 8.48
C GLU A 26 -19.96 18.84 7.52
N GLY A 27 -18.81 19.27 7.00
CA GLY A 27 -18.05 18.55 6.01
C GLY A 27 -17.88 17.13 6.48
N LYS A 28 -18.45 16.18 5.73
CA LYS A 28 -18.33 14.74 6.01
C LYS A 28 -16.87 14.45 6.30
N GLN A 29 -16.56 14.15 7.55
CA GLN A 29 -15.22 13.78 7.99
C GLN A 29 -14.75 12.63 7.08
N ALA A 30 -13.57 12.79 6.47
CA ALA A 30 -13.01 11.76 5.62
C ALA A 30 -12.91 10.45 6.42
N CYS A 31 -13.36 9.33 5.84
CA CYS A 31 -13.36 8.07 6.56
C CYS A 31 -11.93 7.63 6.90
N ASN A 32 -11.72 7.28 8.18
CA ASN A 32 -10.54 6.57 8.61
C ASN A 32 -10.72 5.05 8.40
N PHE A 33 -10.24 4.55 7.26
CA PHE A 33 -10.31 3.11 6.93
C PHE A 33 -9.42 2.22 7.83
N ALA A 34 -8.49 2.80 8.58
CA ALA A 34 -7.57 2.07 9.47
C ALA A 34 -8.19 1.75 10.84
N LYS A 35 -9.28 2.43 11.20
CA LYS A 35 -10.02 2.27 12.45
C LYS A 35 -11.23 1.38 12.21
N GLY A 36 -11.35 0.31 12.98
CA GLY A 36 -12.27 -0.76 12.64
C GLY A 36 -12.02 -2.03 13.42
N LYS A 37 -12.50 -3.14 12.87
CA LYS A 37 -12.33 -4.46 13.46
C LYS A 37 -12.24 -5.56 12.43
N TRP A 38 -11.53 -6.63 12.80
CA TRP A 38 -11.57 -7.90 12.09
C TRP A 38 -12.81 -8.69 12.47
N VAL A 39 -13.49 -9.24 11.47
CA VAL A 39 -14.63 -10.14 11.63
C VAL A 39 -14.42 -11.38 10.77
N THR A 40 -15.06 -12.47 11.16
CA THR A 40 -15.18 -13.65 10.29
C THR A 40 -16.23 -13.38 9.22
N ASP A 41 -15.89 -13.66 7.95
CA ASP A 41 -16.78 -13.53 6.80
C ASP A 41 -16.62 -14.78 5.93
N ASP A 42 -17.67 -15.61 5.83
CA ASP A 42 -17.62 -16.86 5.06
C ASP A 42 -17.57 -16.66 3.54
N SER A 43 -17.75 -15.43 3.05
CA SER A 43 -17.50 -15.10 1.64
C SER A 43 -16.00 -14.92 1.32
N TRP A 44 -15.13 -14.98 2.34
CA TRP A 44 -13.68 -14.89 2.21
C TRP A 44 -13.00 -16.26 2.40
N PRO A 45 -11.84 -16.51 1.75
CA PRO A 45 -11.13 -15.61 0.83
C PRO A 45 -11.77 -15.51 -0.57
N LEU A 46 -11.49 -14.43 -1.28
CA LEU A 46 -12.03 -14.19 -2.64
C LEU A 46 -11.44 -15.09 -3.73
N TYR A 47 -10.44 -15.89 -3.40
CA TYR A 47 -9.80 -16.85 -4.28
C TYR A 47 -9.21 -18.00 -3.48
N SER A 48 -9.02 -19.14 -4.14
CA SER A 48 -8.33 -20.28 -3.52
C SER A 48 -6.81 -20.09 -3.55
N GLY A 49 -6.15 -20.20 -2.40
CA GLY A 49 -4.69 -20.20 -2.32
C GLY A 49 -4.02 -21.36 -3.07
N PHE A 50 -4.77 -22.45 -3.35
CA PHE A 50 -4.31 -23.51 -4.25
C PHE A 50 -4.39 -23.12 -5.73
N GLY A 51 -5.34 -22.25 -6.10
CA GLY A 51 -5.64 -21.89 -7.48
C GLY A 51 -4.66 -20.87 -8.05
N CYS A 52 -4.27 -19.86 -7.26
CA CYS A 52 -3.57 -18.66 -7.75
C CYS A 52 -2.08 -18.83 -8.15
N LYS A 53 -1.71 -19.99 -8.70
CA LYS A 53 -0.32 -20.36 -9.03
C LYS A 53 0.33 -19.45 -10.09
N LYS A 54 -0.47 -18.88 -11.00
CA LYS A 54 0.02 -18.00 -12.06
C LYS A 54 0.56 -16.68 -11.54
N TRP A 55 -0.11 -16.12 -10.54
CA TRP A 55 0.12 -14.75 -10.07
C TRP A 55 0.90 -14.70 -8.76
N LEU A 56 0.72 -15.71 -7.90
CA LEU A 56 1.34 -15.81 -6.60
C LEU A 56 2.70 -16.50 -6.66
N SER A 57 3.71 -15.90 -6.03
CA SER A 57 4.99 -16.58 -5.80
C SER A 57 4.79 -17.80 -4.90
N GLY A 58 5.34 -18.96 -5.29
CA GLY A 58 5.31 -20.16 -4.45
C GLY A 58 5.90 -19.96 -3.04
N MET A 59 6.78 -18.97 -2.86
CA MET A 59 7.32 -18.60 -1.54
C MET A 59 6.27 -18.10 -0.56
N TRP A 60 5.14 -17.58 -1.03
CA TRP A 60 4.09 -16.95 -0.21
C TRP A 60 2.76 -17.73 -0.28
N ALA A 61 2.70 -18.78 -1.09
CA ALA A 61 1.54 -19.64 -1.26
C ALA A 61 1.50 -20.71 -0.16
N CYS A 62 1.10 -20.32 1.06
CA CYS A 62 1.14 -21.23 2.22
C CYS A 62 0.27 -22.48 2.06
N ARG A 63 -0.81 -22.41 1.27
CA ARG A 63 -1.62 -23.57 0.87
C ARG A 63 -0.83 -24.63 0.07
N LEU A 64 0.29 -24.26 -0.55
CA LEU A 64 1.18 -25.18 -1.27
C LEU A 64 2.30 -25.75 -0.38
N THR A 65 2.22 -25.54 0.93
CA THR A 65 3.18 -26.04 1.92
C THR A 65 2.51 -27.03 2.87
N GLN A 66 3.21 -27.42 3.93
CA GLN A 66 2.71 -28.28 5.01
C GLN A 66 1.84 -27.56 6.06
N ARG A 67 1.51 -26.28 5.84
CA ARG A 67 0.60 -25.53 6.74
C ARG A 67 -0.80 -26.13 6.69
N ILE A 68 -1.50 -26.13 7.83
CA ILE A 68 -2.83 -26.73 7.98
C ILE A 68 -3.86 -25.81 8.63
N ASP A 69 -3.40 -24.84 9.42
CA ASP A 69 -4.22 -23.83 10.06
C ASP A 69 -4.50 -22.69 9.06
N PHE A 70 -5.72 -22.63 8.52
CA PHE A 70 -6.12 -21.60 7.54
C PHE A 70 -7.40 -20.86 7.92
N VAL A 71 -7.82 -20.95 9.18
CA VAL A 71 -9.02 -20.23 9.68
C VAL A 71 -8.87 -18.72 9.54
N TYR A 72 -7.64 -18.21 9.61
CA TYR A 72 -7.33 -16.78 9.45
C TYR A 72 -7.64 -16.22 8.06
N GLU A 73 -7.77 -17.07 7.02
CA GLU A 73 -8.08 -16.64 5.65
C GLU A 73 -9.53 -16.11 5.53
N LYS A 74 -10.41 -16.45 6.49
CA LYS A 74 -11.80 -15.98 6.56
C LYS A 74 -11.97 -14.62 7.26
N LEU A 75 -10.88 -14.00 7.70
CA LEU A 75 -10.94 -12.73 8.41
C LEU A 75 -10.97 -11.56 7.43
N ARG A 76 -11.97 -10.69 7.61
CA ARG A 76 -12.19 -9.48 6.84
C ARG A 76 -12.14 -8.25 7.75
N TRP A 77 -11.53 -7.18 7.25
CA TRP A 77 -11.49 -5.89 7.95
C TRP A 77 -12.77 -5.09 7.68
N LEU A 78 -13.39 -4.56 8.73
CA LEU A 78 -14.53 -3.65 8.65
C LEU A 78 -14.21 -2.32 9.36
N PRO A 79 -14.15 -1.20 8.61
CA PRO A 79 -14.03 0.12 9.22
C PRO A 79 -15.20 0.42 10.16
N LYS A 80 -14.94 1.16 11.24
CA LYS A 80 -15.94 1.44 12.28
C LYS A 80 -16.94 2.52 11.87
N ASP A 81 -16.42 3.62 11.33
CA ASP A 81 -17.16 4.88 11.21
C ASP A 81 -17.58 5.18 9.74
N CYS A 82 -17.39 4.23 8.83
CA CYS A 82 -17.88 4.38 7.45
C CYS A 82 -18.21 3.05 6.77
N ALA A 83 -19.07 3.12 5.75
CA ALA A 83 -19.33 2.00 4.86
C ALA A 83 -18.12 1.78 3.93
N MET A 84 -17.66 0.53 3.86
CA MET A 84 -16.66 0.08 2.90
C MET A 84 -17.34 -0.85 1.90
N GLU A 85 -17.39 -0.43 0.63
CA GLU A 85 -17.94 -1.29 -0.42
C GLU A 85 -17.08 -2.56 -0.56
N SER A 86 -17.72 -3.73 -0.49
CA SER A 86 -17.04 -5.01 -0.69
C SER A 86 -16.40 -5.07 -2.08
N PHE A 87 -15.12 -5.42 -2.13
CA PHE A 87 -14.42 -5.73 -3.36
C PHE A 87 -15.12 -6.85 -4.15
N THR A 88 -15.31 -6.61 -5.45
CA THR A 88 -15.53 -7.68 -6.42
C THR A 88 -14.71 -7.38 -7.67
N ARG A 89 -14.32 -8.43 -8.40
CA ARG A 89 -13.64 -8.32 -9.69
C ARG A 89 -14.33 -7.31 -10.62
N SER A 90 -15.65 -7.44 -10.78
CA SER A 90 -16.44 -6.60 -11.70
C SER A 90 -16.38 -5.12 -11.30
N LYS A 91 -16.58 -4.82 -10.01
CA LYS A 91 -16.54 -3.45 -9.50
C LYS A 91 -15.15 -2.83 -9.64
N PHE A 92 -14.10 -3.59 -9.30
CA PHE A 92 -12.72 -3.13 -9.44
C PHE A 92 -12.38 -2.82 -10.90
N LEU A 93 -12.62 -3.76 -11.82
CA LEU A 93 -12.30 -3.58 -13.25
C LEU A 93 -13.13 -2.46 -13.90
N THR A 94 -14.39 -2.26 -13.48
CA THR A 94 -15.21 -1.13 -13.93
C THR A 94 -14.61 0.20 -13.47
N ARG A 95 -14.22 0.27 -12.20
CA ARG A 95 -13.65 1.48 -11.58
C ARG A 95 -12.26 1.84 -12.14
N MET A 96 -11.51 0.81 -12.55
CA MET A 96 -10.20 0.91 -13.17
C MET A 96 -10.22 0.88 -14.70
N GLN A 97 -11.40 0.96 -15.33
CA GLN A 97 -11.51 0.94 -16.78
C GLN A 97 -10.68 2.07 -17.42
N ASN A 98 -9.85 1.70 -18.40
CA ASN A 98 -8.87 2.55 -19.09
C ASN A 98 -7.80 3.16 -18.19
N LYS A 99 -7.49 2.53 -17.03
CA LYS A 99 -6.54 3.07 -16.06
C LYS A 99 -5.39 2.11 -15.78
N THR A 100 -4.28 2.67 -15.33
CA THR A 100 -3.10 1.93 -14.85
C THR A 100 -2.91 2.12 -13.35
N LEU A 101 -2.86 1.01 -12.61
CA LEU A 101 -2.46 0.94 -11.20
C LEU A 101 -1.02 0.42 -11.08
N ALA A 102 -0.16 1.22 -10.47
CA ALA A 102 1.25 0.90 -10.24
C ALA A 102 1.56 0.75 -8.75
N PHE A 103 2.04 -0.43 -8.36
CA PHE A 103 2.70 -0.65 -7.07
C PHE A 103 4.20 -0.47 -7.25
N VAL A 104 4.82 0.43 -6.48
CA VAL A 104 6.26 0.67 -6.53
C VAL A 104 6.84 0.57 -5.12
N GLY A 105 7.72 -0.41 -4.90
CA GLY A 105 8.26 -0.62 -3.56
C GLY A 105 8.98 -1.94 -3.35
N ASP A 106 8.99 -2.39 -2.10
CA ASP A 106 9.69 -3.60 -1.65
C ASP A 106 8.88 -4.90 -1.86
N SER A 107 9.33 -5.99 -1.22
CA SER A 107 8.69 -7.31 -1.30
C SER A 107 7.24 -7.34 -0.82
N LEU A 108 6.85 -6.45 0.10
CA LEU A 108 5.47 -6.39 0.58
C LEU A 108 4.56 -5.60 -0.37
N GLY A 109 5.11 -4.63 -1.11
CA GLY A 109 4.42 -4.06 -2.27
C GLY A 109 4.16 -5.11 -3.34
N ARG A 110 5.12 -6.02 -3.56
CA ARG A 110 4.92 -7.17 -4.44
C ARG A 110 3.85 -8.12 -3.92
N GLN A 111 3.77 -8.38 -2.61
CA GLN A 111 2.68 -9.19 -2.05
C GLN A 111 1.33 -8.56 -2.28
N GLN A 112 1.20 -7.25 -2.06
CA GLN A 112 -0.05 -6.54 -2.33
C GLN A 112 -0.45 -6.62 -3.80
N PHE A 113 0.51 -6.43 -4.72
CA PHE A 113 0.28 -6.63 -6.15
C PHE A 113 -0.17 -8.06 -6.48
N GLN A 114 0.52 -9.08 -5.99
CA GLN A 114 0.17 -10.48 -6.27
C GLN A 114 -1.18 -10.87 -5.68
N SER A 115 -1.49 -10.41 -4.47
CA SER A 115 -2.81 -10.51 -3.85
C SER A 115 -3.89 -9.90 -4.75
N LEU A 116 -3.69 -8.67 -5.22
CA LEU A 116 -4.68 -8.02 -6.10
C LEU A 116 -4.88 -8.81 -7.39
N MET A 117 -3.79 -9.28 -8.02
CA MET A 117 -3.87 -10.12 -9.20
C MET A 117 -4.69 -11.39 -8.93
N CYS A 118 -4.50 -12.05 -7.78
CA CYS A 118 -5.34 -13.18 -7.39
C CYS A 118 -6.81 -12.80 -7.20
N MET A 119 -7.09 -11.68 -6.50
CA MET A 119 -8.46 -11.22 -6.24
C MET A 119 -9.20 -10.88 -7.55
N ILE A 120 -8.56 -10.21 -8.51
CA ILE A 120 -9.19 -9.85 -9.79
C ILE A 120 -9.30 -11.01 -10.76
N THR A 121 -8.47 -12.05 -10.67
CA THR A 121 -8.62 -13.25 -11.51
C THR A 121 -9.43 -14.35 -10.84
N GLY A 122 -9.83 -14.21 -9.58
CA GLY A 122 -10.43 -15.29 -8.79
C GLY A 122 -9.43 -16.41 -8.47
N GLY A 123 -8.12 -16.13 -8.58
CA GLY A 123 -7.07 -17.13 -8.48
C GLY A 123 -6.97 -18.05 -9.70
N GLU A 124 -7.72 -17.80 -10.76
CA GLU A 124 -7.71 -18.64 -11.96
C GLU A 124 -6.62 -18.22 -12.95
N GLU A 125 -6.22 -19.17 -13.80
CA GLU A 125 -5.47 -18.85 -15.01
C GLU A 125 -6.40 -18.19 -16.02
N ARG A 126 -6.03 -16.99 -16.45
CA ARG A 126 -6.83 -16.14 -17.32
C ARG A 126 -6.00 -15.83 -18.57
N PRO A 127 -6.12 -16.60 -19.65
CA PRO A 127 -5.32 -16.40 -20.86
C PRO A 127 -5.63 -15.07 -21.56
N ASP A 128 -6.77 -14.45 -21.22
CA ASP A 128 -7.13 -13.10 -21.66
C ASP A 128 -6.28 -12.00 -21.00
N VAL A 129 -5.55 -12.29 -19.92
CA VAL A 129 -4.66 -11.32 -19.26
C VAL A 129 -3.30 -11.33 -19.95
N VAL A 130 -2.89 -10.18 -20.49
CA VAL A 130 -1.71 -10.03 -21.34
C VAL A 130 -0.54 -9.47 -20.53
N ASP A 131 0.63 -10.10 -20.63
CA ASP A 131 1.88 -9.53 -20.11
C ASP A 131 2.36 -8.39 -21.01
N VAL A 132 2.33 -7.18 -20.47
CA VAL A 132 2.75 -5.92 -21.13
C VAL A 132 3.99 -5.33 -20.45
N GLY A 133 4.76 -6.14 -19.71
CA GLY A 133 5.95 -5.67 -18.98
C GLY A 133 6.98 -4.97 -19.87
N ARG A 134 7.09 -5.38 -21.14
CA ARG A 134 8.00 -4.74 -22.13
C ARG A 134 7.68 -3.27 -22.37
N ASP A 135 6.41 -2.85 -22.31
CA ASP A 135 5.98 -1.47 -22.56
C ASP A 135 6.41 -0.50 -21.44
N TYR A 136 6.84 -1.07 -20.31
CA TYR A 136 7.37 -0.41 -19.14
C TYR A 136 8.87 -0.70 -18.93
N GLY A 137 9.53 -1.39 -19.87
CA GLY A 137 10.94 -1.78 -19.72
C GLY A 137 11.19 -2.83 -18.64
N LEU A 138 10.16 -3.55 -18.18
CA LEU A 138 10.24 -4.59 -17.14
C LEU A 138 10.68 -5.93 -17.73
N VAL A 139 11.80 -5.90 -18.46
CA VAL A 139 12.37 -7.08 -19.10
C VAL A 139 13.40 -7.70 -18.17
N LYS A 140 13.43 -9.03 -18.10
CA LYS A 140 14.46 -9.75 -17.35
C LYS A 140 15.83 -9.50 -17.99
N ALA A 141 16.69 -8.75 -17.28
CA ALA A 141 18.06 -8.54 -17.70
C ALA A 141 18.85 -9.87 -17.78
N ARG A 142 19.85 -9.92 -18.66
CA ARG A 142 20.70 -11.11 -18.83
C ARG A 142 21.40 -11.44 -17.50
N GLY A 143 21.26 -12.68 -17.04
CA GLY A 143 21.84 -13.15 -15.78
C GLY A 143 21.04 -12.78 -14.51
N ALA A 144 20.02 -11.93 -14.61
CA ALA A 144 19.13 -11.67 -13.47
C ALA A 144 18.30 -12.92 -13.15
N VAL A 145 17.92 -13.09 -11.87
CA VAL A 145 17.03 -14.20 -11.46
C VAL A 145 15.60 -13.96 -11.95
N ARG A 146 15.15 -12.70 -11.97
CA ARG A 146 13.80 -12.24 -12.33
C ARG A 146 13.85 -10.82 -12.92
N PRO A 147 12.81 -10.36 -13.64
CA PRO A 147 12.69 -8.94 -14.00
C PRO A 147 12.51 -8.06 -12.75
N ASP A 148 12.73 -6.75 -12.92
CA ASP A 148 12.53 -5.75 -11.88
C ASP A 148 11.05 -5.41 -11.64
N GLY A 149 10.12 -6.13 -12.28
CA GLY A 149 8.70 -5.91 -12.14
C GLY A 149 7.87 -6.76 -13.11
N TRP A 150 6.55 -6.57 -13.05
CA TRP A 150 5.59 -7.17 -13.97
C TRP A 150 4.49 -6.16 -14.28
N ALA A 151 3.91 -6.21 -15.47
CA ALA A 151 2.74 -5.42 -15.83
C ALA A 151 1.76 -6.29 -16.61
N TYR A 152 0.50 -6.31 -16.19
CA TYR A 152 -0.54 -7.14 -16.78
C TYR A 152 -1.73 -6.29 -17.22
N LEU A 153 -2.12 -6.44 -18.48
CA LEU A 153 -3.26 -5.77 -19.09
C LEU A 153 -4.48 -6.70 -19.09
N PHE A 154 -5.63 -6.14 -18.70
CA PHE A 154 -6.96 -6.75 -18.83
C PHE A 154 -7.68 -6.12 -20.03
N PRO A 155 -7.65 -6.74 -21.22
CA PRO A 155 -8.10 -6.10 -22.47
C PRO A 155 -9.57 -5.67 -22.45
N SER A 156 -10.44 -6.43 -21.78
CA SER A 156 -11.88 -6.15 -21.70
C SER A 156 -12.23 -4.80 -21.06
N THR A 157 -11.36 -4.27 -20.22
CA THR A 157 -11.52 -2.95 -19.58
C THR A 157 -10.37 -2.01 -19.85
N ASN A 158 -9.38 -2.45 -20.64
CA ASN A 158 -8.11 -1.74 -20.83
C ASN A 158 -7.48 -1.30 -19.48
N THR A 159 -7.57 -2.15 -18.47
CA THR A 159 -7.01 -1.92 -17.14
C THR A 159 -5.61 -2.51 -17.08
N THR A 160 -4.60 -1.75 -16.67
CA THR A 160 -3.26 -2.29 -16.40
C THR A 160 -2.98 -2.31 -14.90
N VAL A 161 -2.47 -3.42 -14.39
CA VAL A 161 -1.95 -3.52 -13.01
C VAL A 161 -0.49 -3.92 -13.10
N LEU A 162 0.38 -3.16 -12.44
CA LEU A 162 1.82 -3.40 -12.48
C LEU A 162 2.48 -3.29 -11.12
N TYR A 163 3.64 -3.91 -11.03
CA TYR A 163 4.56 -3.80 -9.91
C TYR A 163 5.96 -3.48 -10.42
N TYR A 164 6.66 -2.56 -9.76
CA TYR A 164 8.09 -2.30 -9.94
C TYR A 164 8.84 -2.40 -8.61
N TRP A 165 9.95 -3.13 -8.64
CA TRP A 165 10.84 -3.33 -7.51
C TRP A 165 11.70 -2.09 -7.28
N SER A 166 11.43 -1.38 -6.19
CA SER A 166 12.32 -0.36 -5.66
C SER A 166 12.27 -0.39 -4.14
N ALA A 167 13.12 -1.23 -3.55
CA ALA A 167 13.08 -1.49 -2.11
C ALA A 167 13.38 -0.24 -1.25
N SER A 168 14.16 0.71 -1.75
CA SER A 168 14.50 1.97 -1.07
C SER A 168 13.67 3.17 -1.55
N LEU A 169 12.97 3.07 -2.69
CA LEU A 169 12.36 4.22 -3.40
C LEU A 169 13.37 5.32 -3.81
N CYS A 170 14.66 5.04 -3.78
CA CYS A 170 15.70 5.97 -4.23
C CYS A 170 15.99 5.76 -5.72
N ASP A 171 16.49 6.82 -6.36
CA ASP A 171 17.27 6.68 -7.57
C ASP A 171 18.62 6.03 -7.28
N LEU A 172 19.06 5.17 -8.19
CA LEU A 172 20.29 4.40 -8.06
C LEU A 172 21.13 4.60 -9.31
N GLU A 173 22.26 5.30 -9.17
CA GLU A 173 23.18 5.59 -10.28
C GLU A 173 24.53 4.92 -10.01
N PRO A 174 25.14 4.21 -10.98
CA PRO A 174 26.50 3.71 -10.81
C PRO A 174 27.47 4.88 -10.66
N LEU A 175 28.38 4.83 -9.68
CA LEU A 175 29.41 5.87 -9.51
C LEU A 175 30.43 5.86 -10.66
N ASP A 176 30.62 4.70 -11.30
CA ASP A 176 31.40 4.53 -12.50
C ASP A 176 30.67 3.58 -13.46
N ALA A 177 30.02 4.14 -14.48
CA ALA A 177 29.23 3.38 -15.45
C ALA A 177 30.07 2.41 -16.30
N ALA A 178 31.39 2.60 -16.38
CA ALA A 178 32.28 1.71 -17.12
C ALA A 178 32.72 0.47 -16.30
N ASN A 179 32.57 0.52 -14.97
CA ASN A 179 32.99 -0.54 -14.07
C ASN A 179 31.79 -1.33 -13.52
N PRO A 180 31.58 -2.59 -13.94
CA PRO A 180 30.48 -3.43 -13.45
C PRO A 180 30.53 -3.72 -11.94
N ALA A 181 31.70 -3.57 -11.33
CA ALA A 181 31.93 -3.73 -9.90
C ALA A 181 31.98 -2.38 -9.17
N THR A 182 31.39 -1.32 -9.71
CA THR A 182 31.30 -0.03 -9.03
C THR A 182 30.30 -0.05 -7.87
N ASP A 183 30.44 0.90 -6.96
CA ASP A 183 29.42 1.22 -5.98
C ASP A 183 28.35 2.12 -6.62
N TYR A 184 27.16 2.16 -6.03
CA TYR A 184 26.03 2.92 -6.57
C TYR A 184 25.69 4.08 -5.64
N ALA A 185 25.52 5.27 -6.22
CA ALA A 185 24.91 6.40 -5.55
C ALA A 185 23.42 6.12 -5.31
N MET A 186 23.03 6.04 -4.04
CA MET A 186 21.64 5.96 -3.62
C MET A 186 21.15 7.35 -3.22
N HIS A 187 20.42 8.00 -4.12
CA HIS A 187 19.92 9.35 -3.94
C HIS A 187 18.62 9.35 -3.13
N LEU A 188 18.71 9.78 -1.87
CA LEU A 188 17.56 9.77 -0.96
C LEU A 188 16.48 10.80 -1.35
N ASP A 189 16.86 11.83 -2.11
CA ASP A 189 16.02 12.96 -2.53
C ASP A 189 15.46 12.83 -3.95
N ARG A 190 15.73 11.70 -4.63
CA ARG A 190 15.30 11.46 -6.01
C ARG A 190 14.49 10.16 -6.09
N PRO A 191 13.32 10.16 -6.75
CA PRO A 191 12.56 8.94 -6.98
C PRO A 191 13.31 7.99 -7.90
N PRO A 192 12.97 6.68 -7.91
CA PRO A 192 13.59 5.74 -8.81
C PRO A 192 13.39 6.17 -10.26
N ALA A 193 14.41 6.05 -11.12
CA ALA A 193 14.33 6.42 -12.54
C ALA A 193 13.08 5.88 -13.25
N PHE A 194 12.63 4.66 -12.92
CA PHE A 194 11.38 4.09 -13.43
C PHE A 194 10.16 4.96 -13.13
N LEU A 195 10.03 5.40 -11.88
CA LEU A 195 8.89 6.22 -11.46
C LEU A 195 8.91 7.56 -12.20
N SER A 196 10.05 8.25 -12.25
CA SER A 196 10.22 9.48 -13.04
C SER A 196 9.84 9.32 -14.51
N ARG A 197 10.24 8.19 -15.11
CA ARG A 197 10.01 7.91 -16.53
C ARG A 197 8.55 7.60 -16.85
N PHE A 198 7.87 6.82 -16.00
CA PHE A 198 6.55 6.24 -16.33
C PHE A 198 5.39 6.86 -15.58
N LEU A 199 5.60 7.82 -14.67
CA LEU A 199 4.52 8.43 -13.87
C LEU A 199 3.34 8.91 -14.73
N HIS A 200 3.62 9.48 -15.90
CA HIS A 200 2.62 9.99 -16.83
C HIS A 200 1.66 8.91 -17.39
N LYS A 201 1.99 7.63 -17.25
CA LYS A 201 1.14 6.50 -17.65
C LYS A 201 0.26 5.98 -16.52
N PHE A 202 0.40 6.50 -15.29
CA PHE A 202 -0.28 5.96 -14.11
C PHE A 202 -1.49 6.81 -13.73
N ASP A 203 -2.57 6.13 -13.36
CA ASP A 203 -3.78 6.75 -12.81
C ASP A 203 -3.89 6.50 -11.31
N VAL A 204 -3.29 5.40 -10.83
CA VAL A 204 -3.17 5.09 -9.41
C VAL A 204 -1.74 4.66 -9.12
N LEU A 205 -1.12 5.27 -8.11
CA LEU A 205 0.23 4.94 -7.65
C LEU A 205 0.18 4.56 -6.18
N VAL A 206 0.73 3.40 -5.82
CA VAL A 206 0.88 2.94 -4.43
C VAL A 206 2.37 2.73 -4.16
N LEU A 207 2.93 3.57 -3.29
CA LEU A 207 4.32 3.53 -2.86
C LEU A 207 4.47 2.80 -1.53
N ASN A 208 5.54 2.04 -1.35
CA ASN A 208 5.92 1.55 -0.03
C ASN A 208 7.42 1.27 0.11
N THR A 209 7.96 1.44 1.32
CA THR A 209 9.30 0.98 1.69
C THR A 209 9.41 0.77 3.20
N GLY A 210 10.25 -0.17 3.65
CA GLY A 210 10.46 -0.41 5.07
C GLY A 210 11.61 -1.37 5.35
N HIS A 211 11.35 -2.66 5.32
CA HIS A 211 12.23 -3.67 5.93
C HIS A 211 13.59 -3.86 5.23
N HIS A 212 13.76 -3.32 4.02
CA HIS A 212 15.03 -3.32 3.32
C HIS A 212 16.01 -2.22 3.79
N TRP A 213 15.55 -1.25 4.59
CA TRP A 213 16.41 -0.27 5.24
C TRP A 213 17.17 -0.91 6.40
N ASN A 214 18.27 -1.59 6.09
CA ASN A 214 19.22 -2.10 7.06
C ASN A 214 20.65 -2.08 6.50
N ARG A 215 21.64 -1.99 7.39
CA ARG A 215 23.06 -1.84 7.01
C ARG A 215 23.56 -3.01 6.14
N GLY A 216 23.10 -4.23 6.42
CA GLY A 216 23.47 -5.42 5.66
C GLY A 216 23.05 -5.34 4.19
N LYS A 217 21.80 -4.95 3.92
CA LYS A 217 21.28 -4.79 2.56
C LYS A 217 21.95 -3.64 1.81
N LEU A 218 22.17 -2.49 2.45
CA LEU A 218 22.88 -1.39 1.78
C LEU A 218 24.30 -1.79 1.38
N ARG A 219 25.04 -2.47 2.28
CA ARG A 219 26.39 -2.99 1.99
C ARG A 219 26.38 -4.05 0.89
N ALA A 220 25.47 -5.02 0.96
CA ALA A 220 25.37 -6.09 -0.04
C ALA A 220 25.02 -5.56 -1.44
N ASN A 221 24.26 -4.48 -1.54
CA ASN A 221 23.96 -3.81 -2.80
C ASN A 221 24.98 -2.72 -3.18
N ARG A 222 26.01 -2.50 -2.36
CA ARG A 222 27.06 -1.50 -2.60
C ARG A 222 26.53 -0.08 -2.75
N TRP A 223 25.53 0.27 -1.96
CA TRP A 223 24.87 1.57 -2.00
C TRP A 223 25.56 2.59 -1.09
N VAL A 224 25.90 3.73 -1.67
CA VAL A 224 26.49 4.90 -1.00
C VAL A 224 25.45 6.01 -0.96
N ILE A 225 25.15 6.50 0.24
CA ILE A 225 24.09 7.50 0.46
C ILE A 225 24.48 8.85 -0.17
N HIS A 226 23.61 9.37 -1.03
CA HIS A 226 23.73 10.68 -1.66
C HIS A 226 22.51 11.55 -1.36
N VAL A 227 22.74 12.87 -1.26
CA VAL A 227 21.70 13.90 -1.15
C VAL A 227 22.16 15.10 -1.99
N GLY A 228 21.27 15.69 -2.80
CA GLY A 228 21.63 16.82 -3.64
C GLY A 228 22.64 16.48 -4.75
N GLY A 229 22.77 15.20 -5.10
CA GLY A 229 23.72 14.72 -6.11
C GLY A 229 25.14 14.48 -5.63
N VAL A 230 25.44 14.64 -4.33
CA VAL A 230 26.78 14.43 -3.76
C VAL A 230 26.73 13.47 -2.57
N PRO A 231 27.85 12.84 -2.18
CA PRO A 231 27.90 11.96 -1.01
C PRO A 231 27.41 12.69 0.24
N ASN A 232 26.54 12.05 1.01
CA ASN A 232 25.96 12.65 2.21
C ASN A 232 27.02 12.82 3.32
N THR A 233 27.15 14.04 3.85
CA THR A 233 28.01 14.36 5.00
C THR A 233 27.23 14.54 6.31
N ASN A 234 25.89 14.55 6.26
CA ASN A 234 25.05 14.71 7.43
C ASN A 234 24.96 13.41 8.23
N ARG A 235 25.48 13.42 9.47
CA ARG A 235 25.51 12.25 10.36
C ARG A 235 24.13 11.68 10.68
N LYS A 236 23.10 12.52 10.83
CA LYS A 236 21.74 12.06 11.12
C LYS A 236 21.13 11.31 9.93
N ILE A 237 21.38 11.81 8.71
CA ILE A 237 20.91 11.17 7.47
C ILE A 237 21.73 9.92 7.15
N ALA A 238 23.00 9.85 7.60
CA ALA A 238 23.83 8.66 7.41
C ALA A 238 23.33 7.44 8.20
N GLU A 239 22.60 7.65 9.31
CA GLU A 239 21.95 6.57 10.04
C GLU A 239 20.76 6.01 9.24
N ILE A 240 20.59 4.68 9.26
CA ILE A 240 19.58 3.99 8.42
C ILE A 240 18.17 4.52 8.65
N ALA A 241 17.78 4.75 9.91
CA ALA A 241 16.47 5.32 10.23
C ALA A 241 16.35 6.76 9.70
N GLY A 242 17.39 7.57 9.82
CA GLY A 242 17.42 8.93 9.28
C GLY A 242 17.35 8.95 7.75
N ALA A 243 18.11 8.10 7.08
CA ALA A 243 18.10 7.92 5.63
C ALA A 243 16.70 7.53 5.11
N LYS A 244 16.09 6.52 5.75
CA LYS A 244 14.73 6.07 5.44
C LYS A 244 13.73 7.20 5.60
N ASN A 245 13.75 7.89 6.74
CA ASN A 245 12.81 8.96 7.02
C ASN A 245 12.95 10.09 5.99
N PHE A 246 14.18 10.53 5.75
CA PHE A 246 14.47 11.56 4.75
C PHE A 246 13.98 11.16 3.36
N THR A 247 14.18 9.91 2.96
CA THR A 247 13.71 9.39 1.67
C THR A 247 12.20 9.43 1.57
N ILE A 248 11.47 8.91 2.57
CA ILE A 248 10.01 8.86 2.53
C ILE A 248 9.42 10.27 2.38
N TYR A 249 9.89 11.25 3.17
CA TYR A 249 9.46 12.64 3.03
C TYR A 249 9.82 13.22 1.66
N SER A 250 11.03 12.97 1.16
CA SER A 250 11.48 13.49 -0.14
C SER A 250 10.67 12.93 -1.30
N ILE A 251 10.41 11.63 -1.32
CA ILE A 251 9.64 10.97 -2.38
C ILE A 251 8.16 11.38 -2.33
N VAL A 252 7.55 11.45 -1.15
CA VAL A 252 6.17 11.93 -1.02
C VAL A 252 6.05 13.38 -1.48
N ASN A 253 6.98 14.25 -1.09
CA ASN A 253 7.01 15.63 -1.57
C ASN A 253 7.22 15.72 -3.09
N TRP A 254 8.10 14.89 -3.65
CA TRP A 254 8.30 14.81 -5.09
C TRP A 254 7.01 14.40 -5.80
N VAL A 255 6.34 13.32 -5.38
CA VAL A 255 5.06 12.92 -5.97
C VAL A 255 4.01 14.03 -5.84
N ASN A 256 3.89 14.65 -4.67
CA ASN A 256 2.96 15.76 -4.45
C ASN A 256 3.19 16.93 -5.42
N SER A 257 4.45 17.22 -5.74
CA SER A 257 4.83 18.24 -6.74
C SER A 257 4.49 17.85 -8.18
N GLN A 258 4.34 16.56 -8.47
CA GLN A 258 3.92 16.07 -9.80
C GLN A 258 2.40 16.04 -9.95
N LEU A 259 1.62 15.89 -8.87
CA LEU A 259 0.16 15.82 -8.94
C LEU A 259 -0.54 17.00 -9.66
N PRO A 260 -0.06 18.27 -9.67
CA PRO A 260 -0.69 19.32 -10.48
C PRO A 260 -0.51 19.08 -11.98
N LYS A 261 0.55 18.37 -12.39
CA LYS A 261 0.87 18.03 -13.79
C LYS A 261 0.14 16.76 -14.25
N HIS A 262 -0.39 15.98 -13.31
CA HIS A 262 -1.11 14.72 -13.55
C HIS A 262 -2.45 14.73 -12.79
N PRO A 263 -3.43 15.56 -13.18
CA PRO A 263 -4.65 15.78 -12.39
C PRO A 263 -5.52 14.51 -12.19
N GLY A 264 -5.36 13.48 -13.04
CA GLY A 264 -6.04 12.19 -12.88
C GLY A 264 -5.37 11.21 -11.92
N LEU A 265 -4.12 11.47 -11.52
CA LEU A 265 -3.32 10.55 -10.71
C LEU A 265 -3.77 10.56 -9.23
N LYS A 266 -4.18 9.40 -8.73
CA LYS A 266 -4.38 9.15 -7.30
C LYS A 266 -3.14 8.47 -6.71
N ALA A 267 -2.40 9.20 -5.87
CA ALA A 267 -1.20 8.68 -5.23
C ALA A 267 -1.47 8.29 -3.77
N PHE A 268 -0.92 7.14 -3.37
CA PHE A 268 -0.95 6.59 -2.04
C PHE A 268 0.47 6.27 -1.57
N TYR A 269 0.76 6.59 -0.32
CA TYR A 269 1.89 5.99 0.40
C TYR A 269 1.31 4.98 1.40
N ARG A 270 1.71 3.72 1.28
CA ARG A 270 1.28 2.65 2.18
C ARG A 270 2.15 2.65 3.43
N SER A 271 1.52 2.65 4.59
CA SER A 271 2.22 2.57 5.87
C SER A 271 2.97 1.23 6.03
N ILE A 272 3.86 1.17 7.01
CA ILE A 272 4.68 -0.01 7.26
C ILE A 272 3.85 -1.24 7.63
N SER A 273 4.10 -2.35 6.95
CA SER A 273 3.60 -3.64 7.41
C SER A 273 4.39 -4.10 8.63
N PRO A 274 3.73 -4.54 9.72
CA PRO A 274 4.42 -5.05 10.90
C PRO A 274 5.15 -6.37 10.64
N ARG A 275 5.99 -6.74 11.60
CA ARG A 275 6.59 -8.06 11.75
C ARG A 275 6.23 -8.56 13.15
N HIS A 276 6.04 -9.86 13.31
CA HIS A 276 5.71 -10.46 14.62
C HIS A 276 6.75 -11.48 15.02
N PHE A 277 7.91 -11.05 15.49
CA PHE A 277 8.90 -11.95 16.07
C PHE A 277 8.71 -12.09 17.57
N PHE A 278 8.68 -13.32 18.06
CA PHE A 278 8.68 -13.67 19.47
C PHE A 278 9.95 -14.42 19.82
N ASN A 279 10.46 -14.26 21.05
CA ASN A 279 11.64 -14.96 21.58
C ASN A 279 12.94 -14.77 20.77
N GLY A 280 13.07 -13.66 20.05
CA GLY A 280 14.22 -13.33 19.22
C GLY A 280 13.80 -12.44 18.04
N ASP A 281 14.70 -12.25 17.09
CA ASP A 281 14.45 -11.61 15.79
C ASP A 281 14.85 -12.57 14.66
N TRP A 282 14.75 -12.12 13.42
CA TRP A 282 15.00 -12.88 12.19
C TRP A 282 16.36 -13.60 12.14
N ASP A 283 17.38 -13.10 12.87
CA ASP A 283 18.75 -13.62 12.92
C ASP A 283 19.14 -14.25 14.27
N THR A 284 18.23 -14.22 15.25
CA THR A 284 18.49 -14.67 16.64
C THR A 284 17.51 -15.74 17.11
N GLY A 285 16.84 -16.41 16.17
CA GLY A 285 15.94 -17.53 16.45
C GLY A 285 14.50 -17.13 16.78
N GLY A 286 14.09 -15.91 16.44
CA GLY A 286 12.72 -15.45 16.62
C GLY A 286 11.71 -16.25 15.80
N THR A 287 10.50 -16.40 16.34
CA THR A 287 9.43 -17.20 15.73
C THR A 287 8.10 -16.43 15.63
N CYS A 288 7.18 -16.93 14.82
CA CYS A 288 5.80 -16.46 14.64
C CYS A 288 4.90 -17.67 14.43
N ASP A 289 4.84 -18.55 15.43
CA ASP A 289 4.11 -19.82 15.36
C ASP A 289 2.69 -19.73 15.89
N ASN A 290 2.22 -18.55 16.28
CA ASN A 290 0.85 -18.39 16.75
C ASN A 290 -0.13 -18.71 15.62
N THR A 291 -1.02 -19.68 15.85
CA THR A 291 -2.05 -20.10 14.91
C THR A 291 -3.45 -19.67 15.35
N THR A 292 -3.56 -19.05 16.54
CA THR A 292 -4.83 -18.55 17.09
C THR A 292 -5.15 -17.20 16.47
N PRO A 293 -6.19 -17.08 15.63
CA PRO A 293 -6.51 -15.82 14.99
C PRO A 293 -6.89 -14.73 15.99
N LEU A 294 -6.39 -13.51 15.77
CA LEU A 294 -6.72 -12.32 16.57
C LEU A 294 -6.34 -12.44 18.05
N SER A 295 -5.26 -13.16 18.37
CA SER A 295 -4.76 -13.33 19.74
C SER A 295 -4.38 -11.99 20.40
N GLY A 296 -3.89 -11.03 19.60
CA GLY A 296 -3.54 -9.67 20.02
C GLY A 296 -4.72 -8.70 20.09
N GLY A 297 -5.95 -9.17 19.87
CA GLY A 297 -7.15 -8.34 19.77
C GLY A 297 -7.70 -8.28 18.35
N LYS A 298 -8.88 -7.66 18.21
CA LYS A 298 -9.63 -7.63 16.94
C LYS A 298 -10.01 -6.23 16.47
N GLU A 299 -9.75 -5.19 17.26
CA GLU A 299 -10.20 -3.82 16.97
C GLU A 299 -9.03 -2.84 17.00
N VAL A 300 -9.10 -1.82 16.15
CA VAL A 300 -8.27 -0.61 16.20
C VAL A 300 -9.23 0.54 16.45
N LEU A 301 -9.00 1.30 17.52
CA LEU A 301 -9.90 2.37 17.97
C LEU A 301 -9.25 3.75 17.86
N GLU A 302 -7.94 3.79 17.70
CA GLU A 302 -7.11 4.97 17.58
C GLU A 302 -7.36 5.68 16.23
N ASP A 303 -7.43 7.00 16.27
CA ASP A 303 -7.56 7.81 15.05
C ASP A 303 -6.21 8.10 14.40
N GLU A 304 -5.12 8.11 15.19
CA GLU A 304 -3.77 8.33 14.69
C GLU A 304 -3.15 7.05 14.14
N SER A 305 -2.36 7.20 13.08
CA SER A 305 -1.63 6.07 12.48
C SER A 305 -0.59 5.50 13.44
N SER A 306 -0.52 4.17 13.53
CA SER A 306 0.61 3.48 14.18
C SER A 306 1.92 3.55 13.38
N ASP A 307 1.93 4.20 12.22
CA ASP A 307 3.14 4.61 11.49
C ASP A 307 3.21 6.14 11.39
N PRO A 308 3.70 6.83 12.45
CA PRO A 308 3.77 8.29 12.48
C PRO A 308 4.70 8.86 11.40
N LEU A 309 5.64 8.05 10.88
CA LEU A 309 6.53 8.47 9.81
C LEU A 309 5.78 8.58 8.49
N ALA A 310 5.05 7.54 8.11
CA ALA A 310 4.24 7.55 6.90
C ALA A 310 3.14 8.61 6.98
N ALA A 311 2.43 8.69 8.11
CA ALA A 311 1.40 9.70 8.34
C ALA A 311 1.96 11.13 8.30
N GLY A 312 3.11 11.36 8.93
CA GLY A 312 3.79 12.65 8.91
C GLY A 312 4.26 13.06 7.52
N ALA A 313 4.77 12.11 6.72
CA ALA A 313 5.25 12.39 5.36
C ALA A 313 4.14 12.82 4.41
N VAL A 314 2.94 12.24 4.52
CA VAL A 314 1.81 12.63 3.66
C VAL A 314 1.03 13.84 4.18
N LYS A 315 1.20 14.22 5.45
CA LYS A 315 0.46 15.31 6.08
C LYS A 315 0.70 16.63 5.34
N GLY A 316 -0.39 17.31 4.96
CA GLY A 316 -0.34 18.56 4.20
C GLY A 316 -0.05 18.37 2.70
N THR A 317 0.01 17.13 2.22
CA THR A 317 0.16 16.81 0.79
C THR A 317 -1.15 16.27 0.22
N ARG A 318 -1.22 16.12 -1.11
CA ARG A 318 -2.33 15.41 -1.79
C ARG A 318 -2.08 13.90 -1.95
N VAL A 319 -0.94 13.39 -1.48
CA VAL A 319 -0.69 11.94 -1.40
C VAL A 319 -1.50 11.40 -0.23
N LYS A 320 -2.26 10.33 -0.44
CA LYS A 320 -3.08 9.70 0.61
C LYS A 320 -2.27 8.68 1.39
N LEU A 321 -2.55 8.54 2.69
CA LEU A 321 -2.05 7.42 3.47
C LEU A 321 -2.92 6.19 3.19
N LEU A 322 -2.34 5.11 2.69
CA LEU A 322 -2.96 3.79 2.76
C LEU A 322 -2.50 3.14 4.07
N ASP A 323 -3.22 3.43 5.15
CA ASP A 323 -2.83 3.00 6.49
C ASP A 323 -3.29 1.58 6.78
N VAL A 324 -2.32 0.69 6.87
CA VAL A 324 -2.50 -0.74 7.08
C VAL A 324 -1.79 -1.24 8.33
N THR A 325 -1.11 -0.36 9.07
CA THR A 325 -0.16 -0.79 10.12
C THR A 325 -0.91 -1.43 11.29
N ALA A 326 -1.82 -0.68 11.92
CA ALA A 326 -2.53 -1.10 13.12
C ALA A 326 -3.37 -2.35 12.89
N LEU A 327 -4.17 -2.37 11.82
CA LEU A 327 -5.00 -3.53 11.49
C LEU A 327 -4.16 -4.79 11.21
N SER A 328 -2.96 -4.63 10.65
CA SER A 328 -2.06 -5.77 10.38
C SER A 328 -1.31 -6.23 11.63
N GLN A 329 -1.15 -5.37 12.65
CA GLN A 329 -0.52 -5.75 13.94
C GLN A 329 -1.38 -6.76 14.72
N LEU A 330 -2.68 -6.79 14.44
CA LEU A 330 -3.61 -7.74 15.07
C LEU A 330 -3.60 -9.13 14.43
N ARG A 331 -2.75 -9.36 13.42
CA ARG A 331 -2.83 -10.50 12.51
C ARG A 331 -1.58 -11.37 12.54
N ASP A 332 -0.94 -11.51 13.70
CA ASP A 332 0.31 -12.27 13.84
C ASP A 332 0.21 -13.69 13.28
N GLU A 333 -0.97 -14.31 13.31
CA GLU A 333 -1.22 -15.62 12.73
C GLU A 333 -1.12 -15.68 11.19
N GLY A 334 -1.19 -14.55 10.50
CA GLY A 334 -1.19 -14.49 9.03
C GLY A 334 0.19 -14.63 8.39
N HIS A 335 1.27 -14.65 9.19
CA HIS A 335 2.64 -14.76 8.67
C HIS A 335 2.96 -16.14 8.10
N ILE A 336 3.96 -16.18 7.21
CA ILE A 336 4.43 -17.43 6.61
C ILE A 336 5.06 -18.36 7.64
N SER A 337 5.71 -17.81 8.68
CA SER A 337 6.32 -18.62 9.74
C SER A 337 7.36 -19.59 9.18
N ARG A 338 7.39 -20.83 9.65
CA ARG A 338 8.27 -21.91 9.21
C ARG A 338 7.89 -22.52 7.86
N TYR A 339 6.78 -22.11 7.26
CA TYR A 339 6.19 -22.75 6.09
C TYR A 339 6.86 -22.28 4.80
N SER A 340 7.80 -23.05 4.25
CA SER A 340 8.51 -22.71 3.02
C SER A 340 8.73 -23.93 2.13
N ILE A 341 8.59 -23.73 0.81
CA ILE A 341 8.90 -24.75 -0.20
C ILE A 341 10.42 -25.05 -0.26
N LYS A 342 11.26 -24.09 0.11
CA LYS A 342 12.74 -24.19 0.08
C LYS A 342 13.33 -23.84 1.43
N ALA A 343 12.89 -24.53 2.48
CA ALA A 343 13.26 -24.20 3.85
C ALA A 343 14.78 -24.26 4.11
N SER A 344 15.30 -23.24 4.78
CA SER A 344 16.53 -23.35 5.56
C SER A 344 16.13 -23.77 6.98
N PRO A 345 16.67 -24.87 7.54
CA PRO A 345 16.32 -25.31 8.90
C PRO A 345 16.51 -24.18 9.93
N GLY A 346 15.50 -23.96 10.77
CA GLY A 346 15.58 -23.05 11.92
C GLY A 346 15.28 -21.57 11.66
N MET A 347 14.93 -21.16 10.43
CA MET A 347 14.57 -19.76 10.12
C MET A 347 13.09 -19.62 9.77
N GLN A 348 12.41 -18.63 10.38
CA GLN A 348 11.01 -18.32 10.11
C GLN A 348 10.86 -16.97 9.41
N ASP A 349 9.86 -16.89 8.53
CA ASP A 349 9.47 -15.64 7.88
C ASP A 349 8.29 -15.00 8.61
N CYS A 350 8.62 -14.12 9.55
CA CYS A 350 7.66 -13.34 10.36
C CYS A 350 7.50 -11.90 9.84
N LEU A 351 7.83 -11.69 8.57
CA LEU A 351 7.72 -10.40 7.88
C LEU A 351 6.69 -10.49 6.77
N HIS A 352 6.78 -11.54 5.97
CA HIS A 352 5.90 -11.79 4.84
C HIS A 352 4.61 -12.50 5.28
N TRP A 353 3.54 -12.26 4.52
CA TRP A 353 2.22 -12.84 4.77
C TRP A 353 1.95 -14.04 3.87
N CYS A 354 1.20 -15.00 4.39
CA CYS A 354 0.53 -15.98 3.55
C CYS A 354 -0.52 -15.31 2.67
N LEU A 355 -0.73 -15.87 1.47
CA LEU A 355 -1.78 -15.45 0.56
C LEU A 355 -2.67 -16.64 0.17
N PRO A 356 -4.02 -16.52 0.22
CA PRO A 356 -4.81 -15.34 0.65
C PRO A 356 -4.61 -14.97 2.13
N GLY A 357 -4.86 -13.71 2.49
CA GLY A 357 -4.57 -13.20 3.82
C GLY A 357 -4.53 -11.67 3.94
N VAL A 358 -3.69 -11.16 4.84
CA VAL A 358 -3.64 -9.75 5.23
C VAL A 358 -3.51 -8.77 4.05
N PRO A 359 -2.68 -9.02 3.02
CA PRO A 359 -2.61 -8.12 1.86
C PRO A 359 -3.91 -8.00 1.05
N ASP A 360 -4.83 -8.97 1.14
CA ASP A 360 -6.14 -8.88 0.49
C ASP A 360 -6.99 -7.76 1.12
N ALA A 361 -6.89 -7.58 2.45
CA ALA A 361 -7.55 -6.47 3.14
C ALA A 361 -6.94 -5.11 2.77
N TRP A 362 -5.62 -5.05 2.53
CA TRP A 362 -4.99 -3.82 2.02
C TRP A 362 -5.56 -3.42 0.67
N ASN A 363 -5.87 -4.40 -0.18
CA ASN A 363 -6.48 -4.18 -1.49
C ASN A 363 -7.97 -3.83 -1.41
N ASP A 364 -8.73 -4.41 -0.46
CA ASP A 364 -10.12 -4.02 -0.18
C ASP A 364 -10.19 -2.54 0.27
N ILE A 365 -9.29 -2.14 1.17
CA ILE A 365 -9.17 -0.74 1.62
C ILE A 365 -8.72 0.19 0.49
N LEU A 366 -7.76 -0.23 -0.35
CA LEU A 366 -7.35 0.56 -1.52
C LEU A 366 -8.54 0.77 -2.46
N PHE A 367 -9.27 -0.31 -2.81
CA PHE A 367 -10.43 -0.26 -3.69
C PHE A 367 -11.51 0.72 -3.22
N ALA A 368 -11.80 0.74 -1.93
CA ALA A 368 -12.74 1.68 -1.33
C ALA A 368 -12.33 3.15 -1.50
N GLN A 369 -11.04 3.44 -1.74
CA GLN A 369 -10.47 4.78 -1.86
C GLN A 369 -10.16 5.25 -3.30
N LEU A 370 -10.32 4.37 -4.30
CA LEU A 370 -10.07 4.64 -5.74
C LEU A 370 -11.02 5.65 -6.40
#